data_AF-X1DZZ3-F1
#
_entry.id   AF-X1DZZ3-F1
#
_cell.length_a   1.000
_cell.length_b   1.000
_cell.length_c   1.000
_cell.angle_alpha   90.00
_cell.angle_beta   90.00
_cell.angle_gamma   90.00
#
_symmetry.space_group_name_H-M   'P 1'
#
loop_
_entity.id
_entity.type
_entity.pdbx_description
1 polymer ?
#
loop_
_entity_poly.entity_id
_entity_poly.type
_entity_poly.pdbx_seq_one_letter_code
_entity_poly.pdbx_strand_id
1 'polypeptide(L)'
;TDNNIGMAGICWNCKIMAVKVLDSDTQGITVDLADGITYAAENDADVLSMSLGGYPPSSLLKNAVDYAYSQGAVLVAAAGNGATNEKFYPATFDNVIAVAATNYKDIKIDASNYGSWVDVAAPGWD
;
A
#
# COMPACT_ATOMS: atom_id res chain seq x y z
N THR A 1 10.29 -11.79 -15.51
CA THR A 1 10.96 -13.07 -15.73
C THR A 1 11.20 -13.16 -17.22
N ASP A 2 11.77 -14.25 -17.72
CA ASP A 2 11.83 -14.51 -19.16
C ASP A 2 11.60 -16.00 -19.42
N ASN A 3 10.50 -16.51 -18.85
CA ASN A 3 10.16 -17.92 -18.83
C ASN A 3 9.05 -18.30 -19.82
N ASN A 4 8.63 -17.38 -20.69
CA ASN A 4 7.61 -17.57 -21.73
C ASN A 4 6.23 -18.06 -21.23
N ILE A 5 5.88 -17.83 -19.97
CA ILE A 5 4.60 -18.25 -19.38
C ILE A 5 3.98 -17.08 -18.60
N GLY A 6 2.72 -16.75 -18.87
CA GLY A 6 1.95 -15.76 -18.10
C GLY A 6 2.46 -14.32 -18.28
N MET A 7 2.62 -13.60 -17.16
CA MET A 7 3.09 -12.21 -17.11
C MET A 7 4.43 -12.10 -16.39
N ALA A 8 5.14 -10.98 -16.62
CA ALA A 8 6.33 -10.62 -15.86
C ALA A 8 5.98 -9.65 -14.72
N GLY A 9 6.28 -10.03 -13.47
CA GLY A 9 6.25 -9.08 -12.34
C GLY A 9 7.41 -8.07 -12.39
N ILE A 10 7.40 -7.06 -11.52
CA ILE A 10 8.48 -6.06 -11.45
C ILE A 10 9.75 -6.62 -10.79
N CYS A 11 9.62 -7.36 -9.69
CA CYS A 11 10.76 -7.99 -9.00
C CYS A 11 10.76 -9.50 -9.20
N TRP A 12 11.62 -10.00 -10.09
CA TRP A 12 11.60 -11.41 -10.52
C TRP A 12 12.18 -12.38 -9.48
N ASN A 13 13.04 -11.90 -8.61
CA ASN A 13 13.74 -12.69 -7.60
C ASN A 13 13.29 -12.39 -6.16
N CYS A 14 12.27 -11.54 -5.99
CA CYS A 14 11.70 -11.27 -4.67
C CYS A 14 10.97 -12.51 -4.15
N LYS A 15 11.08 -12.73 -2.84
CA LYS A 15 10.22 -13.67 -2.13
C LYS A 15 8.95 -12.96 -1.70
N ILE A 16 7.84 -13.69 -1.61
CA ILE A 16 6.54 -13.14 -1.24
C ILE A 16 6.15 -13.69 0.13
N MET A 17 5.82 -12.78 1.05
CA MET A 17 5.17 -13.10 2.32
C MET A 17 3.69 -12.71 2.21
N ALA A 18 2.80 -13.70 2.24
CA ALA A 18 1.36 -13.45 2.16
C ALA A 18 0.78 -13.21 3.57
N VAL A 19 0.38 -11.97 3.85
CA VAL A 19 -0.23 -11.57 5.12
C VAL A 19 -1.68 -11.17 4.88
N LYS A 20 -2.62 -12.04 5.27
CA LYS A 20 -4.06 -11.81 5.04
C LYS A 20 -4.65 -10.95 6.15
N VAL A 21 -5.04 -9.73 5.82
CA VAL A 21 -5.69 -8.76 6.73
C VAL A 21 -7.09 -8.34 6.29
N LEU A 22 -7.56 -8.87 5.14
CA LEU A 22 -8.89 -8.64 4.60
C LEU A 22 -9.64 -9.98 4.49
N ASP A 23 -10.95 -9.95 4.69
CA ASP A 23 -11.86 -11.06 4.51
C ASP A 23 -12.18 -11.33 3.02
N SER A 24 -13.11 -12.25 2.75
CA SER A 24 -13.52 -12.60 1.39
C SER A 24 -14.30 -11.51 0.67
N ASP A 25 -14.87 -10.55 1.40
CA ASP A 25 -15.61 -9.41 0.86
C ASP A 25 -14.72 -8.16 0.74
N THR A 26 -13.39 -8.36 0.83
CA THR A 26 -12.36 -7.31 0.78
C THR A 26 -12.46 -6.28 1.90
N GLN A 27 -13.13 -6.64 3.00
CA GLN A 27 -13.25 -5.82 4.20
C GLN A 27 -12.20 -6.21 5.22
N GLY A 28 -11.79 -5.27 6.05
CA GLY A 28 -10.89 -5.52 7.16
C GLY A 28 -11.10 -4.49 8.24
N ILE A 29 -10.63 -4.80 9.45
CA ILE A 29 -10.63 -3.86 10.56
C ILE A 29 -9.21 -3.34 10.80
N THR A 30 -9.12 -2.15 11.36
CA THR A 30 -7.83 -1.48 11.61
C THR A 30 -6.89 -2.29 12.49
N VAL A 31 -7.42 -3.14 13.38
CA VAL A 31 -6.62 -4.03 14.25
C VAL A 31 -5.89 -5.07 13.40
N ASP A 32 -6.60 -5.79 12.53
CA ASP A 32 -6.01 -6.82 11.67
C ASP A 32 -4.93 -6.24 10.75
N LEU A 33 -5.14 -5.01 10.24
CA LEU A 33 -4.13 -4.33 9.43
C LEU A 33 -2.89 -3.97 10.27
N ALA A 34 -3.07 -3.42 11.47
CA ALA A 34 -1.96 -3.08 12.35
C ALA A 34 -1.16 -4.33 12.77
N ASP A 35 -1.85 -5.42 13.08
CA ASP A 35 -1.22 -6.71 13.41
C ASP A 35 -0.49 -7.29 12.20
N GLY A 36 -1.06 -7.21 11.00
CA GLY A 36 -0.40 -7.67 9.77
C GLY A 36 0.84 -6.87 9.40
N ILE A 37 0.84 -5.55 9.59
CA ILE A 37 2.02 -4.69 9.41
C ILE A 37 3.11 -5.09 10.41
N THR A 38 2.74 -5.23 11.69
CA THR A 38 3.68 -5.63 12.75
C THR A 38 4.26 -7.01 12.47
N TYR A 39 3.43 -7.99 12.12
CA TYR A 39 3.84 -9.34 11.76
C TYR A 39 4.83 -9.35 10.59
N ALA A 40 4.56 -8.59 9.52
CA ALA A 40 5.45 -8.53 8.37
C ALA A 40 6.83 -7.98 8.76
N ALA A 41 6.87 -6.93 9.58
CA ALA A 41 8.11 -6.36 10.08
C ALA A 41 8.88 -7.33 11.01
N GLU A 42 8.19 -8.01 11.92
CA GLU A 42 8.79 -9.03 12.81
C GLU A 42 9.35 -10.24 12.06
N ASN A 43 8.89 -10.47 10.84
CA ASN A 43 9.36 -11.56 9.97
C ASN A 43 10.30 -11.04 8.87
N ASP A 44 10.97 -9.91 9.10
CA ASP A 44 12.01 -9.33 8.25
C ASP A 44 11.56 -9.03 6.80
N ALA A 45 10.31 -8.59 6.62
CA ALA A 45 9.87 -8.11 5.32
C ALA A 45 10.58 -6.79 4.95
N ASP A 46 11.37 -6.80 3.88
CA ASP A 46 12.07 -5.60 3.39
C ASP A 46 11.09 -4.51 2.87
N VAL A 47 9.96 -4.94 2.29
CA VAL A 47 8.95 -4.07 1.68
C VAL A 47 7.55 -4.53 2.05
N LEU A 48 6.73 -3.64 2.59
CA LEU A 48 5.30 -3.85 2.85
C LEU A 48 4.49 -3.13 1.77
N SER A 49 3.82 -3.91 0.91
CA SER A 49 2.92 -3.39 -0.12
C SER A 49 1.47 -3.53 0.32
N MET A 50 0.81 -2.40 0.58
CA MET A 50 -0.54 -2.33 1.12
C MET A 50 -1.51 -1.71 0.12
N SER A 51 -2.09 -2.54 -0.75
CA SER A 51 -3.13 -2.14 -1.72
C SER A 51 -4.52 -2.03 -1.07
N LEU A 52 -4.59 -1.26 0.02
CA LEU A 52 -5.76 -1.08 0.87
C LEU A 52 -5.64 0.23 1.63
N GLY A 53 -6.71 0.60 2.31
CA GLY A 53 -6.71 1.69 3.27
C GLY A 53 -8.12 2.11 3.64
N GLY A 54 -8.22 3.18 4.42
CA GLY A 54 -9.50 3.70 4.85
C GLY A 54 -9.41 5.09 5.47
N TYR A 55 -10.56 5.50 5.99
CA TYR A 55 -10.79 6.67 6.83
C TYR A 55 -11.42 6.19 8.13
N PRO A 56 -11.31 6.88 9.29
CA PRO A 56 -10.42 8.00 9.67
C PRO A 56 -9.02 7.52 10.12
N PRO A 57 -8.08 8.41 10.52
CA PRO A 57 -6.79 7.98 11.08
C PRO A 57 -6.95 7.18 12.37
N SER A 58 -5.95 6.35 12.67
CA SER A 58 -5.87 5.54 13.89
C SER A 58 -4.47 5.61 14.49
N SER A 59 -4.37 5.86 15.79
CA SER A 59 -3.11 5.82 16.52
C SER A 59 -2.52 4.41 16.55
N LEU A 60 -3.36 3.37 16.60
CA LEU A 60 -2.92 1.98 16.51
C LEU A 60 -2.22 1.72 15.18
N LEU A 61 -2.85 2.13 14.07
CA LEU A 61 -2.28 1.93 12.74
C LEU A 61 -1.00 2.76 12.54
N LYS A 62 -0.98 3.99 13.05
CA LYS A 62 0.23 4.84 13.03
C LYS A 62 1.39 4.17 13.76
N ASN A 63 1.14 3.61 14.95
CA ASN A 63 2.17 2.93 15.73
C ASN A 63 2.72 1.70 15.02
N ALA A 64 1.87 0.90 14.35
CA ALA A 64 2.32 -0.24 13.56
C ALA A 64 3.19 0.18 12.37
N VAL A 65 2.80 1.25 11.66
CA VAL A 65 3.60 1.84 10.57
C VAL A 65 4.95 2.34 11.08
N ASP A 66 4.96 3.12 12.16
CA ASP A 66 6.19 3.66 12.74
C ASP A 66 7.10 2.53 13.25
N TYR A 67 6.53 1.46 13.81
CA TYR A 67 7.27 0.26 14.21
C TYR A 67 7.92 -0.43 13.00
N ALA A 68 7.15 -0.75 11.96
CA ALA A 68 7.68 -1.41 10.76
C ALA A 68 8.78 -0.56 10.08
N TYR A 69 8.58 0.75 10.00
CA TYR A 69 9.61 1.67 9.51
C TYR A 69 10.87 1.65 10.39
N SER A 70 10.71 1.60 11.72
CA SER A 70 11.85 1.49 12.65
C SER A 70 12.64 0.18 12.52
N GLN A 71 12.02 -0.88 11.99
CA GLN A 71 12.70 -2.13 11.64
C GLN A 71 13.43 -2.07 10.29
N GLY A 72 13.37 -0.93 9.58
CA GLY A 72 14.04 -0.71 8.31
C GLY A 72 13.21 -1.09 7.07
N ALA A 73 11.93 -1.45 7.24
CA ALA A 73 11.07 -1.80 6.13
C ALA A 73 10.61 -0.57 5.33
N VAL A 74 10.49 -0.71 4.01
CA VAL A 74 9.85 0.29 3.14
C VAL A 74 8.35 0.02 3.09
N LEU A 75 7.54 1.01 3.45
CA LEU A 75 6.08 0.90 3.42
C LEU A 75 5.51 1.63 2.21
N VAL A 76 4.64 0.96 1.45
CA VAL A 76 3.98 1.51 0.26
C VAL A 76 2.48 1.26 0.40
N ALA A 77 1.65 2.28 0.20
CA ALA A 77 0.20 2.13 0.26
C ALA A 77 -0.53 2.91 -0.84
N ALA A 78 -1.70 2.39 -1.23
CA ALA A 78 -2.54 3.02 -2.24
C ALA A 78 -3.14 4.33 -1.71
N ALA A 79 -3.15 5.38 -2.54
CA ALA A 79 -3.81 6.65 -2.20
C ALA A 79 -5.35 6.53 -2.12
N GLY A 80 -5.94 5.49 -2.70
CA GLY A 80 -7.38 5.24 -2.70
C GLY A 80 -8.08 5.70 -3.99
N ASN A 81 -9.33 5.25 -4.14
CA ASN A 81 -10.10 5.32 -5.39
C ASN A 81 -11.38 6.16 -5.26
N GLY A 82 -11.36 7.22 -4.45
CA GLY A 82 -12.52 8.05 -4.15
C GLY A 82 -12.62 9.34 -4.98
N ALA A 83 -11.72 9.55 -5.95
CA ALA A 83 -11.62 10.78 -6.74
C ALA A 83 -11.57 12.06 -5.89
N THR A 84 -10.93 12.00 -4.72
CA THR A 84 -10.90 13.08 -3.73
C THR A 84 -9.48 13.42 -3.27
N ASN A 85 -9.34 14.54 -2.58
CA ASN A 85 -8.12 14.92 -1.88
C ASN A 85 -8.12 14.66 -0.37
N GLU A 86 -9.17 14.00 0.13
CA GLU A 86 -9.23 13.54 1.51
C GLU A 86 -8.09 12.55 1.81
N LYS A 87 -7.49 12.72 3.00
CA LYS A 87 -6.36 11.91 3.48
C LYS A 87 -6.79 10.46 3.70
N PHE A 88 -6.08 9.53 3.08
CA PHE A 88 -6.35 8.09 3.14
C PHE A 88 -5.25 7.35 3.89
N TYR A 89 -5.60 6.47 4.83
CA TYR A 89 -4.64 5.83 5.73
C TYR A 89 -4.52 4.33 5.45
N PRO A 90 -3.30 3.76 5.50
CA PRO A 90 -2.07 4.34 6.04
C PRO A 90 -1.28 5.24 5.07
N ALA A 91 -1.68 5.36 3.80
CA ALA A 91 -0.90 6.07 2.77
C ALA A 91 -0.46 7.49 3.17
N THR A 92 -1.29 8.26 3.86
CA THR A 92 -0.94 9.64 4.27
C THR A 92 0.09 9.73 5.41
N PHE A 93 0.47 8.64 6.07
CA PHE A 93 1.46 8.73 7.15
C PHE A 93 2.87 8.97 6.61
N ASP A 94 3.65 9.85 7.26
CA ASP A 94 4.99 10.29 6.81
C ASP A 94 5.98 9.15 6.46
N ASN A 95 5.83 7.98 7.09
CA ASN A 95 6.69 6.82 6.89
C ASN A 95 6.17 5.84 5.82
N VAL A 96 5.17 6.24 5.03
CA VAL A 96 4.53 5.43 4.00
C VAL A 96 4.57 6.17 2.68
N ILE A 97 5.01 5.50 1.62
CA ILE A 97 4.95 6.02 0.26
C ILE A 97 3.51 5.90 -0.25
N ALA A 98 2.82 7.02 -0.39
CA ALA A 98 1.50 7.12 -0.98
C ALA A 98 1.57 7.07 -2.52
N VAL A 99 0.84 6.14 -3.12
CA VAL A 99 0.85 5.92 -4.57
C VAL A 99 -0.49 6.24 -5.22
N ALA A 100 -0.52 7.22 -6.10
CA ALA A 100 -1.66 7.51 -6.98
C ALA A 100 -1.61 6.68 -8.28
N ALA A 101 -2.75 6.58 -8.97
CA ALA A 101 -2.89 5.78 -10.18
C ALA A 101 -2.92 6.65 -11.46
N THR A 102 -2.17 6.20 -12.47
CA THR A 102 -2.13 6.75 -13.84
C THR A 102 -2.52 5.68 -14.86
N ASN A 103 -2.86 6.10 -16.07
CA ASN A 103 -3.03 5.21 -17.22
C ASN A 103 -1.77 5.12 -18.08
N TYR A 104 -1.81 4.32 -19.14
CA TYR A 104 -0.68 4.14 -20.08
C TYR A 104 -0.20 5.40 -20.81
N LYS A 105 -0.91 6.54 -20.66
CA LYS A 105 -0.52 7.85 -21.20
C LYS A 105 0.08 8.78 -20.12
N ASP A 106 0.41 8.25 -18.95
CA ASP A 106 0.83 9.00 -17.76
C ASP A 106 -0.21 10.04 -17.29
N ILE A 107 -1.50 9.78 -17.56
CA ILE A 107 -2.60 10.66 -17.11
C ILE A 107 -3.20 10.06 -15.84
N LYS A 108 -3.37 10.87 -14.79
CA LYS A 108 -4.08 10.47 -13.56
C LYS A 108 -5.46 9.93 -13.92
N ILE A 109 -5.81 8.74 -13.42
CA ILE A 109 -7.13 8.17 -13.66
C ILE A 109 -8.18 8.91 -12.85
N ASP A 110 -9.43 8.93 -13.33
CA ASP A 110 -10.52 9.69 -12.70
C ASP A 110 -10.77 9.24 -11.25
N ALA A 111 -10.74 7.92 -11.00
CA ALA A 111 -10.96 7.36 -9.68
C ALA A 111 -9.84 7.65 -8.67
N SER A 112 -8.61 7.94 -9.12
CA SER A 112 -7.47 8.10 -8.22
C SER A 112 -7.65 9.31 -7.31
N ASN A 113 -7.52 9.07 -5.99
CA ASN A 113 -7.28 10.13 -5.03
C ASN A 113 -6.00 10.90 -5.38
N TYR A 114 -5.91 12.14 -4.90
CA TYR A 114 -4.84 13.07 -5.24
C TYR A 114 -4.59 14.06 -4.09
N GLY A 115 -3.44 14.71 -4.05
CA GLY A 115 -3.19 15.77 -3.06
C GLY A 115 -1.72 15.98 -2.80
N SER A 116 -1.37 16.99 -2.01
CA SER A 116 0.01 17.26 -1.62
C SER A 116 0.62 16.20 -0.71
N TRP A 117 -0.20 15.26 -0.22
CA TRP A 117 0.21 14.14 0.63
C TRP A 117 0.52 12.88 -0.19
N VAL A 118 0.29 12.88 -1.50
CA VAL A 118 0.68 11.79 -2.39
C VAL A 118 2.14 11.98 -2.80
N ASP A 119 2.96 10.95 -2.64
CA ASP A 119 4.40 11.03 -2.94
C ASP A 119 4.72 10.78 -4.41
N VAL A 120 4.10 9.74 -4.98
CA VAL A 120 4.39 9.27 -6.35
C VAL A 120 3.13 8.75 -7.05
N ALA A 121 3.24 8.53 -8.36
CA ALA A 121 2.21 7.88 -9.16
C ALA A 121 2.79 6.67 -9.93
N ALA A 122 1.95 5.68 -10.18
CA ALA A 122 2.27 4.48 -10.95
C ALA A 122 1.10 4.07 -11.86
N PRO A 123 1.34 3.24 -12.90
CA PRO A 123 0.26 2.70 -13.72
C PRO A 123 -0.73 1.86 -12.90
N GLY A 124 -2.04 2.15 -13.03
CA GLY A 124 -3.10 1.47 -12.27
C GLY A 124 -4.40 1.25 -13.05
N TRP A 125 -4.46 1.62 -14.33
CA TRP A 125 -5.58 1.37 -15.23
C TRP A 125 -5.15 1.46 -16.69
N ASP A 126 -5.84 0.77 -17.60
CA ASP A 126 -5.66 0.88 -19.06
C ASP A 126 -6.78 1.70 -19.74
#